data_AF-A0A8H8JTJ4-F1
#
_entry.id   AF-A0A8H8JTJ4-F1
#
_cell.length_a   1.000
_cell.length_b   1.000
_cell.length_c   1.000
_cell.angle_alpha   90.00
_cell.angle_beta   90.00
_cell.angle_gamma   90.00
#
_symmetry.space_group_name_H-M   'P 1'
#
loop_
_entity.id
_entity.type
_entity.pdbx_description
1 polymer ?
#
loop_
_entity_poly.entity_id
_entity_poly.type
_entity_poly.pdbx_seq_one_letter_code
_entity_poly.pdbx_strand_id
1 'polypeptide(L)'
;MSFVTKTSSFIGSTNKLLAAANVISASSMNNRFQEPHKIGYPDGWGTGPTEEWYKSQPTTRFTHLQYRKEYEKPFQHEYVVAELDNGTVCRFDRRGDVNTRANAFTLEGMGAEDTAHVIQKSEDHFYEIQNASEILARVHFCGGEDLRTILCICYGVQKDDRTRAYTLTQYNCYFLSWTIITATARRTVDWALLSKDSDKWDELVRAAIDALNSKPSMLSRVKDVTTLLSSRRKNEVHGATNARKVPFVGMSYLVGTLRSALSNTRADIQKSLDELILKSTVKDSVQRVSYESAQQGAVLATRNHAAHAARDAAMEAVIESMWGTILSSRDGGQQWQDQSKTAEIAVWKAASAAADSDSQVHEGESGAADWDMAWDTAWVESWDVQTSDGQNKTSGPKSTSGQAAISTRAKEAWRKAWTDARQASSNCVSVLSKSVSDYVEKNLPDSSTMLGVEIMESKMRNMPSIGTEDPNSYLQDYVQRRIRDHCLFVRNVGAFRDPGDIEEAMRRIWVHALIVMDTETT
;
A
#
# COMPACT_ATOMS: atom_id res chain seq x y z
N MET A 1 -37.92 25.78 40.63
CA MET A 1 -37.16 25.08 39.56
C MET A 1 -36.34 23.98 40.22
N SER A 2 -36.78 22.73 40.12
CA SER A 2 -36.00 21.55 40.48
C SER A 2 -36.13 20.60 39.29
N PHE A 3 -35.03 20.42 38.55
CA PHE A 3 -34.99 19.50 37.42
C PHE A 3 -34.48 18.15 37.92
N VAL A 4 -35.40 17.18 37.90
CA VAL A 4 -35.12 15.76 38.07
C VAL A 4 -34.41 15.24 36.83
N THR A 5 -33.12 14.89 36.95
CA THR A 5 -32.41 14.10 35.93
C THR A 5 -32.79 12.63 36.07
N LYS A 6 -33.54 12.11 35.08
CA LYS A 6 -33.79 10.68 34.88
C LYS A 6 -32.47 9.95 34.59
N THR A 7 -32.02 9.12 35.51
CA THR A 7 -31.07 8.03 35.26
C THR A 7 -31.82 6.85 34.65
N SER A 8 -31.63 6.58 33.37
CA SER A 8 -32.17 5.39 32.69
C SER A 8 -31.06 4.46 32.16
N SER A 9 -31.07 3.23 32.66
CA SER A 9 -30.85 1.96 31.94
C SER A 9 -29.51 1.59 31.27
N PHE A 10 -28.34 2.00 31.79
CA PHE A 10 -27.05 1.44 31.32
C PHE A 10 -26.70 0.03 31.86
N ILE A 11 -27.20 -0.33 33.05
CA ILE A 11 -26.84 -1.58 33.76
C ILE A 11 -27.54 -2.83 33.15
N GLY A 12 -28.64 -2.65 32.41
CA GLY A 12 -29.43 -3.75 31.87
C GLY A 12 -28.86 -4.43 30.62
N SER A 13 -28.01 -3.74 29.85
CA SER A 13 -27.47 -4.25 28.57
C SER A 13 -26.22 -5.10 28.78
N THR A 14 -25.32 -4.67 29.66
CA THR A 14 -24.09 -5.38 30.01
C THR A 14 -24.35 -6.72 30.70
N ASN A 15 -25.36 -6.78 31.58
CA ASN A 15 -25.77 -8.03 32.24
C ASN A 15 -26.39 -9.05 31.27
N LYS A 16 -27.08 -8.60 30.21
CA LYS A 16 -27.58 -9.49 29.16
C LYS A 16 -26.46 -10.04 28.28
N LEU A 17 -25.45 -9.23 27.97
CA LEU A 17 -24.28 -9.65 27.21
C LEU A 17 -23.39 -10.64 28.01
N LEU A 18 -23.20 -10.41 29.31
CA LEU A 18 -22.43 -11.29 30.19
C LEU A 18 -23.14 -12.63 30.47
N ALA A 19 -24.46 -12.61 30.73
CA ALA A 19 -25.24 -13.84 30.91
C ALA A 19 -25.35 -14.66 29.61
N ALA A 20 -25.40 -14.00 28.46
CA ALA A 20 -25.43 -14.65 27.16
C ALA A 20 -24.07 -15.20 26.73
N ALA A 21 -22.95 -14.55 27.08
CA ALA A 21 -21.61 -15.13 26.93
C ALA A 21 -21.49 -16.46 27.68
N ASN A 22 -22.25 -16.63 28.77
CA ASN A 22 -22.18 -17.84 29.59
C ASN A 22 -22.72 -19.12 28.92
N VAL A 23 -23.66 -18.98 27.98
CA VAL A 23 -24.32 -20.09 27.27
C VAL A 23 -23.45 -20.64 26.12
N ILE A 24 -22.60 -19.79 25.52
CA ILE A 24 -21.86 -19.99 24.25
C ILE A 24 -20.90 -21.21 24.23
N SER A 25 -20.55 -21.79 25.38
CA SER A 25 -19.54 -22.87 25.43
C SER A 25 -20.01 -24.17 26.07
N ALA A 26 -21.22 -24.23 26.61
CA ALA A 26 -21.70 -25.43 27.31
C ALA A 26 -22.65 -26.30 26.48
N SER A 27 -23.35 -25.74 25.48
CA SER A 27 -24.47 -26.43 24.82
C SER A 27 -24.07 -27.52 23.82
N SER A 28 -22.84 -27.52 23.29
CA SER A 28 -22.44 -28.42 22.17
C SER A 28 -21.47 -29.57 22.55
N MET A 29 -21.01 -29.65 23.81
CA MET A 29 -19.95 -30.61 24.20
C MET A 29 -20.45 -31.94 24.77
N ASN A 30 -21.72 -32.10 25.10
CA ASN A 30 -22.17 -33.21 25.95
C ASN A 30 -22.41 -34.56 25.25
N ASN A 31 -22.09 -34.73 23.96
CA ASN A 31 -22.34 -36.00 23.28
C ASN A 31 -21.39 -36.30 22.11
N ARG A 32 -20.06 -36.16 22.31
CA ARG A 32 -19.06 -36.37 21.27
C ARG A 32 -18.30 -37.69 21.46
N PHE A 33 -18.13 -38.46 20.39
CA PHE A 33 -17.30 -39.67 20.38
C PHE A 33 -15.79 -39.36 20.34
N GLN A 34 -15.42 -38.17 19.82
CA GLN A 34 -14.05 -37.65 19.81
C GLN A 34 -14.05 -36.16 20.19
N GLU A 35 -13.13 -35.74 21.04
CA GLU A 35 -12.96 -34.32 21.35
C GLU A 35 -12.30 -33.59 20.17
N PRO A 36 -12.70 -32.34 19.87
CA PRO A 36 -12.03 -31.54 18.85
C PRO A 36 -10.54 -31.38 19.15
N HIS A 37 -9.71 -31.47 18.12
CA HIS A 37 -8.29 -31.17 18.24
C HIS A 37 -8.09 -29.68 18.46
N LYS A 38 -7.40 -29.31 19.53
CA LYS A 38 -7.02 -27.91 19.80
C LYS A 38 -5.82 -27.54 18.93
N ILE A 39 -6.04 -26.61 18.00
CA ILE A 39 -4.99 -26.11 17.11
C ILE A 39 -4.04 -25.24 17.93
N GLY A 40 -2.78 -25.64 17.96
CA GLY A 40 -1.72 -24.91 18.63
C GLY A 40 -0.35 -25.22 18.04
N TYR A 41 0.55 -24.24 18.15
CA TYR A 41 1.90 -24.29 17.58
C TYR A 41 2.97 -23.92 18.62
N PRO A 42 3.05 -24.63 19.76
CA PRO A 42 4.00 -24.30 20.83
C PRO A 42 5.46 -24.41 20.36
N ASP A 43 5.73 -25.32 19.43
CA ASP A 43 7.07 -25.59 18.90
C ASP A 43 7.35 -24.87 17.57
N GLY A 44 6.39 -24.07 17.08
CA GLY A 44 6.44 -23.46 15.75
C GLY A 44 5.64 -24.23 14.70
N TRP A 45 5.80 -23.82 13.44
CA TRP A 45 5.11 -24.42 12.30
C TRP A 45 5.72 -25.79 11.92
N GLY A 46 4.88 -26.73 11.48
CA GLY A 46 5.33 -28.02 10.94
C GLY A 46 5.78 -29.04 11.99
N THR A 47 5.56 -28.76 13.27
CA THR A 47 5.95 -29.59 14.41
C THR A 47 4.88 -29.61 15.51
N GLY A 48 4.97 -30.59 16.41
CA GLY A 48 4.12 -30.66 17.61
C GLY A 48 2.71 -31.22 17.34
N PRO A 49 1.76 -31.04 18.29
CA PRO A 49 0.50 -31.76 18.29
C PRO A 49 -0.39 -31.52 17.07
N THR A 50 -0.37 -30.31 16.50
CA THR A 50 -1.17 -30.00 15.30
C THR A 50 -0.62 -30.69 14.05
N GLU A 51 0.70 -30.79 13.93
CA GLU A 51 1.34 -31.51 12.84
C GLU A 51 1.07 -33.02 12.93
N GLU A 52 1.17 -33.59 14.13
CA GLU A 52 0.85 -35.00 14.39
C GLU A 52 -0.61 -35.30 14.09
N TRP A 53 -1.52 -34.44 14.55
CA TRP A 53 -2.94 -34.52 14.22
C TRP A 53 -3.16 -34.49 12.71
N TYR A 54 -2.58 -33.53 11.99
CA TYR A 54 -2.69 -33.44 10.53
C TYR A 54 -2.22 -34.73 9.84
N LYS A 55 -1.05 -35.27 10.22
CA LYS A 55 -0.48 -36.51 9.67
C LYS A 55 -1.31 -37.76 9.98
N SER A 56 -2.07 -37.75 11.07
CA SER A 56 -2.95 -38.87 11.44
C SER A 56 -4.27 -38.92 10.66
N GLN A 57 -4.62 -37.86 9.91
CA GLN A 57 -5.88 -37.83 9.18
C GLN A 57 -5.85 -38.80 7.99
N PRO A 58 -6.92 -39.60 7.76
CA PRO A 58 -6.95 -40.54 6.64
C PRO A 58 -6.88 -39.85 5.26
N THR A 59 -7.35 -38.61 5.19
CA THR A 59 -7.16 -37.71 4.06
C THR A 59 -7.14 -36.28 4.57
N THR A 60 -6.43 -35.41 3.87
CA THR A 60 -6.32 -33.98 4.14
C THR A 60 -6.82 -33.14 2.97
N ARG A 61 -7.16 -33.77 1.84
CA ARG A 61 -7.68 -33.09 0.66
C ARG A 61 -9.17 -32.80 0.78
N PHE A 62 -9.56 -31.60 0.36
CA PHE A 62 -10.95 -31.18 0.26
C PHE A 62 -11.21 -30.44 -1.05
N THR A 63 -12.45 -30.51 -1.52
CA THR A 63 -12.90 -29.80 -2.74
C THR A 63 -13.94 -28.72 -2.44
N HIS A 64 -14.46 -28.68 -1.21
CA HIS A 64 -15.49 -27.74 -0.81
C HIS A 64 -15.23 -27.16 0.56
N LEU A 65 -15.46 -25.85 0.70
CA LEU A 65 -15.65 -25.19 1.98
C LEU A 65 -17.08 -24.72 2.12
N GLN A 66 -17.66 -24.94 3.30
CA GLN A 66 -18.91 -24.34 3.71
C GLN A 66 -18.64 -23.34 4.82
N TYR A 67 -19.05 -22.10 4.60
CA TYR A 67 -19.16 -21.10 5.65
C TYR A 67 -20.54 -21.21 6.27
N ARG A 68 -20.61 -21.51 7.57
CA ARG A 68 -21.86 -21.86 8.26
C ARG A 68 -22.13 -20.97 9.46
N LYS A 69 -23.41 -20.90 9.84
CA LYS A 69 -23.91 -20.09 10.95
C LYS A 69 -24.96 -20.83 11.76
N GLU A 70 -24.75 -20.94 13.07
CA GLU A 70 -25.68 -21.61 13.98
C GLU A 70 -26.97 -20.81 14.17
N TYR A 71 -28.10 -21.52 14.34
CA TYR A 71 -29.40 -20.88 14.62
C TYR A 71 -29.54 -20.42 16.06
N GLU A 72 -28.68 -20.89 16.96
CA GLU A 72 -28.74 -20.59 18.39
C GLU A 72 -28.63 -19.07 18.65
N LYS A 73 -29.57 -18.55 19.44
CA LYS A 73 -29.65 -17.14 19.84
C LYS A 73 -29.20 -16.99 21.30
N PRO A 74 -28.66 -15.84 21.73
CA PRO A 74 -28.61 -14.56 21.01
C PRO A 74 -27.37 -14.34 20.14
N PHE A 75 -26.37 -15.23 20.23
CA PHE A 75 -25.14 -15.14 19.46
C PHE A 75 -25.04 -16.32 18.50
N GLN A 76 -25.22 -16.03 17.22
CA GLN A 76 -25.16 -17.03 16.17
C GLN A 76 -23.70 -17.28 15.84
N HIS A 77 -23.15 -18.38 16.34
CA HIS A 77 -21.77 -18.75 16.11
C HIS A 77 -21.53 -19.09 14.65
N GLU A 78 -20.35 -18.74 14.14
CA GLU A 78 -19.99 -18.96 12.75
C GLU A 78 -18.68 -19.72 12.63
N TYR A 79 -18.63 -20.62 11.66
CA TYR A 79 -17.53 -21.58 11.52
C TYR A 79 -17.40 -22.05 10.07
N VAL A 80 -16.31 -22.74 9.78
CA VAL A 80 -16.02 -23.28 8.45
C VAL A 80 -15.99 -24.80 8.50
N VAL A 81 -16.51 -25.45 7.45
CA VAL A 81 -16.47 -26.90 7.27
C VAL A 81 -15.82 -27.23 5.94
N ALA A 82 -14.72 -27.98 5.96
CA ALA A 82 -14.10 -28.57 4.79
C ALA A 82 -14.68 -29.96 4.52
N GLU A 83 -15.14 -30.22 3.30
CA GLU A 83 -15.60 -31.57 2.91
C GLU A 83 -14.44 -32.40 2.37
N LEU A 84 -14.06 -33.44 3.11
CA LEU A 84 -12.90 -34.28 2.80
C LEU A 84 -13.25 -35.41 1.82
N ASP A 85 -12.27 -35.84 1.03
CA ASP A 85 -12.46 -36.82 -0.06
C ASP A 85 -12.83 -38.25 0.39
N ASN A 86 -12.81 -38.53 1.69
CA ASN A 86 -13.12 -39.83 2.28
C ASN A 86 -14.53 -39.93 2.90
N GLY A 87 -15.42 -38.98 2.59
CA GLY A 87 -16.78 -38.94 3.16
C GLY A 87 -16.84 -38.44 4.60
N THR A 88 -15.78 -37.79 5.08
CA THR A 88 -15.78 -37.04 6.34
C THR A 88 -15.86 -35.53 6.09
N VAL A 89 -16.06 -34.76 7.15
CA VAL A 89 -15.93 -33.30 7.13
C VAL A 89 -15.00 -32.84 8.24
N CYS A 90 -14.27 -31.76 8.02
CA CYS A 90 -13.45 -31.11 9.04
C CYS A 90 -14.04 -29.75 9.42
N ARG A 91 -14.54 -29.61 10.64
CA ARG A 91 -15.06 -28.36 11.20
C ARG A 91 -13.93 -27.56 11.86
N PHE A 92 -13.78 -26.30 11.47
CA PHE A 92 -12.87 -25.34 12.07
C PHE A 92 -13.64 -24.29 12.86
N ASP A 93 -13.26 -24.09 14.12
CA ASP A 93 -14.00 -23.26 15.07
C ASP A 93 -13.02 -22.40 15.89
N ARG A 94 -13.44 -21.18 16.26
CA ARG A 94 -12.72 -20.29 17.19
C ARG A 94 -13.64 -19.84 18.29
N ARG A 95 -13.26 -20.09 19.54
CA ARG A 95 -14.02 -19.69 20.74
C ARG A 95 -13.15 -18.92 21.71
N GLY A 96 -13.77 -18.11 22.57
CA GLY A 96 -13.10 -17.55 23.72
C GLY A 96 -13.08 -18.55 24.89
N ASP A 97 -11.98 -18.57 25.65
CA ASP A 97 -11.87 -19.34 26.90
C ASP A 97 -13.02 -19.06 27.87
N VAL A 98 -13.80 -20.10 28.15
CA VAL A 98 -14.98 -20.07 29.02
C VAL A 98 -14.72 -19.41 30.38
N ASN A 99 -13.51 -19.54 30.90
CA ASN A 99 -13.14 -19.10 32.24
C ASN A 99 -12.82 -17.59 32.32
N THR A 100 -12.58 -16.93 31.20
CA THR A 100 -12.11 -15.53 31.16
C THR A 100 -13.02 -14.60 30.34
N ARG A 101 -14.28 -14.99 30.11
CA ARG A 101 -15.23 -14.34 29.18
C ARG A 101 -15.44 -12.83 29.33
N ALA A 102 -15.31 -12.28 30.54
CA ALA A 102 -15.40 -10.83 30.74
C ALA A 102 -14.31 -10.07 29.96
N ASN A 103 -13.16 -10.70 29.74
CA ASN A 103 -12.03 -10.10 29.02
C ASN A 103 -12.28 -10.02 27.50
N ALA A 104 -13.29 -10.73 26.97
CA ALA A 104 -13.66 -10.63 25.55
C ALA A 104 -14.07 -9.22 25.10
N PHE A 105 -14.49 -8.37 26.06
CA PHE A 105 -14.92 -6.99 25.83
C PHE A 105 -13.78 -5.98 25.91
N THR A 106 -12.59 -6.38 26.38
CA THR A 106 -11.43 -5.49 26.45
C THR A 106 -10.72 -5.43 25.08
N LEU A 107 -9.81 -4.47 24.94
CA LEU A 107 -8.93 -4.41 23.77
C LEU A 107 -7.90 -5.53 23.76
N GLU A 108 -7.48 -6.00 24.94
CA GLU A 108 -6.54 -7.10 25.10
C GLU A 108 -7.16 -8.45 24.75
N GLY A 109 -8.48 -8.59 24.93
CA GLY A 109 -9.20 -9.82 24.68
C GLY A 109 -8.90 -10.89 25.71
N MET A 110 -9.11 -12.14 25.31
CA MET A 110 -8.94 -13.33 26.13
C MET A 110 -8.21 -14.44 25.36
N GLY A 111 -7.86 -15.52 26.04
CA GLY A 111 -7.36 -16.72 25.37
C GLY A 111 -8.35 -17.21 24.32
N ALA A 112 -7.88 -17.39 23.09
CA ALA A 112 -8.64 -18.01 22.03
C ALA A 112 -8.38 -19.51 21.99
N GLU A 113 -9.42 -20.27 21.67
CA GLU A 113 -9.34 -21.69 21.39
C GLU A 113 -9.79 -21.93 19.96
N ASP A 114 -8.80 -22.18 19.09
CA ASP A 114 -9.02 -22.62 17.73
C ASP A 114 -9.04 -24.16 17.72
N THR A 115 -10.01 -24.76 17.05
CA THR A 115 -10.17 -26.22 17.01
C THR A 115 -10.43 -26.74 15.61
N ALA A 116 -10.01 -27.97 15.35
CA ALA A 116 -10.35 -28.74 14.17
C ALA A 116 -11.01 -30.07 14.60
N HIS A 117 -12.12 -30.43 13.97
CA HIS A 117 -12.84 -31.66 14.29
C HIS A 117 -13.23 -32.40 13.01
N VAL A 118 -12.64 -33.59 12.81
CA VAL A 118 -13.01 -34.49 11.71
C VAL A 118 -14.18 -35.36 12.16
N ILE A 119 -15.25 -35.35 11.38
CA ILE A 119 -16.55 -35.95 11.71
C ILE A 119 -16.98 -36.80 10.53
N GLN A 120 -17.41 -38.04 10.77
CA GLN A 120 -17.94 -38.87 9.69
C GLN A 120 -19.34 -38.40 9.30
N LYS A 121 -19.64 -38.34 8.00
CA LYS A 121 -20.98 -37.95 7.52
C LYS A 121 -22.08 -38.93 7.96
N SER A 122 -21.72 -40.15 8.35
CA SER A 122 -22.64 -41.16 8.90
C SER A 122 -22.96 -40.98 10.38
N GLU A 123 -22.21 -40.15 11.12
CA GLU A 123 -22.41 -39.92 12.54
C GLU A 123 -23.56 -38.95 12.80
N ASP A 124 -24.29 -39.15 13.91
CA ASP A 124 -25.36 -38.25 14.37
C ASP A 124 -24.89 -36.79 14.50
N HIS A 125 -23.62 -36.60 14.88
CA HIS A 125 -23.03 -35.28 15.03
C HIS A 125 -22.96 -34.48 13.71
N PHE A 126 -22.85 -35.16 12.56
CA PHE A 126 -22.93 -34.49 11.27
C PHE A 126 -24.34 -33.96 10.99
N TYR A 127 -25.38 -34.73 11.36
CA TYR A 127 -26.77 -34.27 11.26
C TYR A 127 -27.06 -33.11 12.21
N GLU A 128 -26.47 -33.10 13.41
CA GLU A 128 -26.54 -31.95 14.32
C GLU A 128 -25.98 -30.68 13.67
N ILE A 129 -24.80 -30.77 13.04
CA ILE A 129 -24.22 -29.66 12.27
C ILE A 129 -25.19 -29.18 11.20
N GLN A 130 -25.77 -30.10 10.41
CA GLN A 130 -26.70 -29.73 9.34
C GLN A 130 -27.98 -29.07 9.86
N ASN A 131 -28.57 -29.60 10.93
CA ASN A 131 -29.87 -29.16 11.44
C ASN A 131 -29.77 -27.92 12.35
N ALA A 132 -28.63 -27.71 13.01
CA ALA A 132 -28.42 -26.60 13.93
C ALA A 132 -27.83 -25.34 13.26
N SER A 133 -27.56 -25.37 11.95
CA SER A 133 -26.94 -24.24 11.26
C SER A 133 -27.37 -24.10 9.80
N GLU A 134 -27.29 -22.88 9.28
CA GLU A 134 -27.41 -22.59 7.85
C GLU A 134 -26.04 -22.48 7.17
N ILE A 135 -26.02 -22.76 5.86
CA ILE A 135 -24.89 -22.44 4.99
C ILE A 135 -25.06 -20.98 4.58
N LEU A 136 -24.05 -20.15 4.80
CA LEU A 136 -23.99 -18.78 4.32
C LEU A 136 -23.35 -18.71 2.93
N ALA A 137 -22.25 -19.42 2.74
CA ALA A 137 -21.57 -19.56 1.46
C ALA A 137 -20.98 -20.96 1.29
N ARG A 138 -20.94 -21.44 0.04
CA ARG A 138 -20.22 -22.64 -0.38
C ARG A 138 -19.18 -22.24 -1.42
N VAL A 139 -17.95 -22.68 -1.21
CA VAL A 139 -16.82 -22.44 -2.11
C VAL A 139 -16.35 -23.78 -2.64
N HIS A 140 -16.28 -23.92 -3.96
CA HIS A 140 -15.84 -25.11 -4.66
C HIS A 140 -14.46 -24.87 -5.30
N PHE A 141 -13.52 -25.78 -5.06
CA PHE A 141 -12.14 -25.72 -5.56
C PHE A 141 -11.93 -26.79 -6.63
N CYS A 142 -11.81 -26.39 -7.89
CA CYS A 142 -11.75 -27.32 -9.03
C CYS A 142 -10.53 -28.27 -8.96
N GLY A 143 -9.40 -27.81 -8.41
CA GLY A 143 -8.19 -28.62 -8.21
C GLY A 143 -8.10 -29.33 -6.85
N GLY A 144 -9.07 -29.08 -5.97
CA GLY A 144 -8.98 -29.36 -4.53
C GLY A 144 -7.93 -28.50 -3.81
N GLU A 145 -8.02 -28.47 -2.49
CA GLU A 145 -7.08 -27.84 -1.58
C GLU A 145 -6.76 -28.82 -0.45
N ASP A 146 -5.79 -28.46 0.40
CA ASP A 146 -5.36 -29.28 1.52
C ASP A 146 -5.66 -28.60 2.86
N LEU A 147 -6.06 -29.36 3.88
CA LEU A 147 -6.29 -28.85 5.24
C LEU A 147 -5.11 -28.05 5.77
N ARG A 148 -3.88 -28.35 5.32
CA ARG A 148 -2.67 -27.60 5.63
C ARG A 148 -2.81 -26.12 5.29
N THR A 149 -3.47 -25.75 4.19
CA THR A 149 -3.72 -24.34 3.86
C THR A 149 -4.51 -23.63 4.96
N ILE A 150 -5.55 -24.29 5.49
CA ILE A 150 -6.35 -23.75 6.60
C ILE A 150 -5.50 -23.68 7.88
N LEU A 151 -4.67 -24.70 8.14
CA LEU A 151 -3.75 -24.69 9.28
C LEU A 151 -2.72 -23.55 9.17
N CYS A 152 -2.16 -23.26 7.98
CA CYS A 152 -1.27 -22.10 7.77
C CYS A 152 -1.96 -20.79 8.13
N ILE A 153 -3.23 -20.64 7.76
CA ILE A 153 -4.04 -19.46 8.11
C ILE A 153 -4.22 -19.37 9.63
N CYS A 154 -4.59 -20.48 10.29
CA CYS A 154 -4.69 -20.54 11.75
C CYS A 154 -3.35 -20.24 12.45
N TYR A 155 -2.23 -20.69 11.89
CA TYR A 155 -0.89 -20.33 12.36
C TYR A 155 -0.66 -18.82 12.28
N GLY A 156 -0.98 -18.20 11.13
CA GLY A 156 -0.90 -16.76 10.97
C GLY A 156 -1.76 -15.99 11.98
N VAL A 157 -2.98 -16.46 12.26
CA VAL A 157 -3.87 -15.90 13.30
C VAL A 157 -3.23 -15.93 14.69
N GLN A 158 -2.59 -17.04 15.06
CA GLN A 158 -1.93 -17.20 16.37
C GLN A 158 -0.57 -16.49 16.45
N LYS A 159 0.09 -16.26 15.31
CA LYS A 159 1.38 -15.59 15.22
C LYS A 159 1.26 -14.07 15.30
N ASP A 160 0.21 -13.48 14.75
CA ASP A 160 -0.05 -12.05 14.85
C ASP A 160 -0.47 -11.66 16.27
N ASP A 161 0.23 -10.67 16.83
CA ASP A 161 0.09 -10.26 18.22
C ASP A 161 -1.32 -9.77 18.58
N ARG A 162 -2.05 -9.22 17.60
CA ARG A 162 -3.41 -8.68 17.80
C ARG A 162 -4.46 -9.77 17.63
N THR A 163 -4.33 -10.62 16.62
CA THR A 163 -5.37 -11.59 16.27
C THR A 163 -5.32 -12.87 17.07
N ARG A 164 -4.22 -13.16 17.77
CA ARG A 164 -4.13 -14.37 18.62
C ARG A 164 -5.16 -14.38 19.73
N ALA A 165 -5.50 -13.22 20.29
CA ALA A 165 -6.49 -13.09 21.34
C ALA A 165 -7.90 -13.13 20.75
N TYR A 166 -8.85 -13.66 21.51
CA TYR A 166 -10.25 -13.59 21.17
C TYR A 166 -10.82 -12.26 21.67
N THR A 167 -11.38 -11.46 20.76
CA THR A 167 -12.15 -10.26 21.13
C THR A 167 -13.54 -10.34 20.51
N LEU A 168 -14.57 -10.05 21.29
CA LEU A 168 -15.94 -10.06 20.77
C LEU A 168 -16.15 -8.99 19.69
N THR A 169 -15.36 -7.92 19.75
CA THR A 169 -15.47 -6.75 18.86
C THR A 169 -14.76 -6.91 17.52
N GLN A 170 -13.71 -7.73 17.41
CA GLN A 170 -12.91 -7.85 16.18
C GLN A 170 -12.51 -9.29 15.85
N TYR A 171 -11.77 -9.97 16.73
CA TYR A 171 -11.03 -11.20 16.42
C TYR A 171 -11.72 -12.45 16.98
N ASN A 172 -12.99 -12.61 16.63
CA ASN A 172 -13.89 -13.67 17.09
C ASN A 172 -14.09 -14.77 16.00
N CYS A 173 -15.13 -15.59 16.16
CA CYS A 173 -15.48 -16.65 15.22
C CYS A 173 -15.86 -16.15 13.81
N TYR A 174 -16.46 -14.96 13.69
CA TYR A 174 -16.74 -14.31 12.41
C TYR A 174 -15.43 -14.03 11.67
N PHE A 175 -14.47 -13.41 12.37
CA PHE A 175 -13.16 -13.08 11.81
C PHE A 175 -12.38 -14.29 11.33
N LEU A 176 -12.31 -15.37 12.13
CA LEU A 176 -11.63 -16.59 11.69
C LEU A 176 -12.30 -17.15 10.43
N SER A 177 -13.63 -17.22 10.41
CA SER A 177 -14.38 -17.76 9.28
C SER A 177 -14.15 -16.95 8.00
N TRP A 178 -14.23 -15.62 8.08
CA TRP A 178 -13.93 -14.71 6.96
C TRP A 178 -12.49 -14.86 6.47
N THR A 179 -11.55 -14.99 7.40
CA THR A 179 -10.13 -15.13 7.06
C THR A 179 -9.88 -16.45 6.33
N ILE A 180 -10.41 -17.57 6.83
CA ILE A 180 -10.25 -18.89 6.19
C ILE A 180 -10.84 -18.89 4.79
N ILE A 181 -12.10 -18.48 4.61
CA ILE A 181 -12.74 -18.55 3.29
C ILE A 181 -12.08 -17.60 2.27
N THR A 182 -11.69 -16.40 2.70
CA THR A 182 -11.09 -15.41 1.81
C THR A 182 -9.66 -15.81 1.44
N ALA A 183 -8.84 -16.22 2.41
CA ALA A 183 -7.45 -16.61 2.16
C ALA A 183 -7.35 -17.88 1.30
N THR A 184 -8.21 -18.88 1.57
CA THR A 184 -8.23 -20.11 0.76
C THR A 184 -8.68 -19.81 -0.67
N ALA A 185 -9.71 -18.98 -0.87
CA ALA A 185 -10.11 -18.53 -2.20
C ALA A 185 -9.01 -17.71 -2.90
N ARG A 186 -8.35 -16.79 -2.18
CA ARG A 186 -7.24 -15.97 -2.68
C ARG A 186 -6.06 -16.80 -3.19
N ARG A 187 -5.77 -17.95 -2.57
CA ARG A 187 -4.71 -18.88 -2.98
C ARG A 187 -4.89 -19.42 -4.41
N THR A 188 -6.12 -19.46 -4.91
CA THR A 188 -6.42 -19.98 -6.26
C THR A 188 -6.09 -19.00 -7.39
N VAL A 189 -5.69 -17.77 -7.06
CA VAL A 189 -5.44 -16.69 -8.03
C VAL A 189 -4.05 -16.12 -7.80
N ASP A 190 -3.27 -15.88 -8.85
CA ASP A 190 -1.97 -15.21 -8.75
C ASP A 190 -2.08 -13.75 -9.23
N TRP A 191 -2.44 -12.81 -8.36
CA TRP A 191 -2.52 -11.40 -8.74
C TRP A 191 -1.18 -10.82 -9.19
N ALA A 192 -0.06 -11.36 -8.70
CA ALA A 192 1.28 -10.96 -9.11
C ALA A 192 1.67 -11.47 -10.51
N LEU A 193 0.83 -12.27 -11.17
CA LEU A 193 1.08 -12.76 -12.53
C LEU A 193 1.32 -11.62 -13.53
N LEU A 194 0.63 -10.49 -13.37
CA LEU A 194 0.85 -9.29 -14.19
C LEU A 194 2.28 -8.75 -14.07
N SER A 195 2.86 -8.82 -12.86
CA SER A 195 4.24 -8.39 -12.61
C SER A 195 5.26 -9.48 -12.94
N LYS A 196 4.88 -10.75 -12.97
CA LYS A 196 5.77 -11.87 -13.34
C LYS A 196 5.97 -11.97 -14.86
N ASP A 197 4.98 -11.58 -15.64
CA ASP A 197 5.03 -11.57 -17.11
C ASP A 197 5.65 -10.27 -17.64
N SER A 198 6.80 -10.37 -18.31
CA SER A 198 7.51 -9.20 -18.83
C SER A 198 6.77 -8.46 -19.94
N ASP A 199 6.02 -9.17 -20.79
CA ASP A 199 5.31 -8.54 -21.91
C ASP A 199 4.12 -7.73 -21.39
N LYS A 200 3.38 -8.29 -20.41
CA LYS A 200 2.28 -7.59 -19.73
C LYS A 200 2.78 -6.41 -18.91
N TRP A 201 3.95 -6.55 -18.27
CA TRP A 201 4.57 -5.45 -17.55
C TRP A 201 4.93 -4.29 -18.50
N ASP A 202 5.55 -4.59 -19.63
CA ASP A 202 5.91 -3.58 -20.63
C ASP A 202 4.67 -2.90 -21.23
N GLU A 203 3.57 -3.64 -21.39
CA GLU A 203 2.27 -3.09 -21.79
C GLU A 203 1.70 -2.12 -20.75
N LEU A 204 1.73 -2.49 -19.46
CA LEU A 204 1.33 -1.62 -18.36
C LEU A 204 2.14 -0.32 -18.37
N VAL A 205 3.47 -0.42 -18.45
CA VAL A 205 4.36 0.76 -18.47
C VAL A 205 4.02 1.65 -19.67
N ARG A 206 3.81 1.07 -20.85
CA ARG A 206 3.44 1.81 -22.05
C ARG A 206 2.10 2.53 -21.88
N ALA A 207 1.07 1.81 -21.42
CA ALA A 207 -0.26 2.36 -21.20
C ALA A 207 -0.27 3.51 -20.18
N ALA A 208 0.48 3.36 -19.08
CA ALA A 208 0.59 4.39 -18.05
C ALA A 208 1.31 5.66 -18.57
N ILE A 209 2.36 5.49 -19.41
CA ILE A 209 3.07 6.63 -20.02
C ILE A 209 2.23 7.28 -21.13
N ASP A 210 1.46 6.51 -21.90
CA ASP A 210 0.55 7.05 -22.92
C ASP A 210 -0.61 7.83 -22.29
N ALA A 211 -1.11 7.38 -21.13
CA ALA A 211 -2.10 8.12 -20.33
C ALA A 211 -1.56 9.48 -19.85
N LEU A 212 -0.26 9.59 -19.60
CA LEU A 212 0.40 10.85 -19.28
C LEU A 212 0.49 11.77 -20.50
N ASN A 213 0.84 11.23 -21.67
CA ASN A 213 1.00 11.98 -22.91
C ASN A 213 -0.33 12.47 -23.52
N SER A 214 -1.41 11.73 -23.29
CA SER A 214 -2.75 11.99 -23.85
C SER A 214 -3.55 13.09 -23.11
N LYS A 215 -3.01 13.69 -22.05
CA LYS A 215 -3.63 14.84 -21.34
C LYS A 215 -2.94 16.17 -21.73
N PRO A 216 -3.30 16.77 -22.89
CA PRO A 216 -2.58 17.92 -23.47
C PRO A 216 -2.65 19.19 -22.62
N SER A 217 -3.68 19.37 -21.77
CA SER A 217 -3.82 20.53 -20.89
C SER A 217 -2.80 20.56 -19.74
N MET A 218 -2.24 19.41 -19.37
CA MET A 218 -1.20 19.29 -18.33
C MET A 218 0.17 19.62 -18.92
N LEU A 219 0.45 19.08 -20.11
CA LEU A 219 1.66 19.36 -20.89
C LEU A 219 1.74 20.83 -21.33
N SER A 220 0.61 21.48 -21.65
CA SER A 220 0.61 22.89 -22.04
C SER A 220 0.98 23.84 -20.89
N ARG A 221 0.59 23.53 -19.64
CA ARG A 221 0.90 24.37 -18.47
C ARG A 221 2.39 24.37 -18.10
N VAL A 222 3.09 23.27 -18.37
CA VAL A 222 4.55 23.17 -18.17
C VAL A 222 5.32 23.81 -19.33
N LYS A 223 4.77 23.78 -20.56
CA LYS A 223 5.35 24.43 -21.74
C LYS A 223 5.35 25.96 -21.67
N ASP A 224 4.49 26.58 -20.88
CA ASP A 224 4.35 28.05 -20.82
C ASP A 224 5.45 28.76 -20.00
N VAL A 225 6.27 28.02 -19.25
CA VAL A 225 7.05 28.56 -18.13
C VAL A 225 8.53 28.87 -18.45
N THR A 226 9.09 28.24 -19.48
CA THR A 226 10.51 28.37 -19.84
C THR A 226 10.83 29.63 -20.67
N THR A 227 9.82 30.35 -21.17
CA THR A 227 10.00 31.44 -22.16
C THR A 227 10.45 32.80 -21.59
N LEU A 228 10.83 32.90 -20.32
CA LEU A 228 11.10 34.20 -19.66
C LEU A 228 12.55 34.50 -19.31
N LEU A 229 13.50 33.57 -19.50
CA LEU A 229 14.91 33.82 -19.19
C LEU A 229 15.75 34.26 -20.41
N SER A 230 15.30 34.01 -21.64
CA SER A 230 16.03 34.40 -22.86
C SER A 230 15.52 35.70 -23.53
N SER A 231 14.50 36.37 -22.98
CA SER A 231 13.86 37.52 -23.62
C SER A 231 14.09 38.86 -22.91
N ARG A 232 15.24 39.06 -22.25
CA ARG A 232 15.64 40.37 -21.74
C ARG A 232 16.76 41.00 -22.60
N ARG A 233 16.55 41.04 -23.91
CA ARG A 233 17.22 42.02 -24.79
C ARG A 233 16.21 42.75 -25.70
N LYS A 234 15.84 43.94 -25.20
CA LYS A 234 15.56 45.21 -25.88
C LYS A 234 14.26 45.44 -26.67
N ASN A 235 13.66 46.57 -26.27
CA ASN A 235 12.99 47.60 -27.07
C ASN A 235 11.58 47.32 -27.60
N GLU A 236 10.70 48.23 -27.19
CA GLU A 236 9.44 48.58 -27.82
C GLU A 236 9.57 48.66 -29.34
N VAL A 237 9.02 47.69 -30.06
CA VAL A 237 8.39 47.94 -31.38
C VAL A 237 7.22 46.96 -31.50
N HIS A 238 6.04 47.52 -31.78
CA HIS A 238 4.80 46.79 -32.05
C HIS A 238 4.96 45.86 -33.26
N GLY A 239 4.58 44.59 -33.10
CA GLY A 239 4.45 43.66 -34.21
C GLY A 239 4.08 42.25 -33.75
N ALA A 240 2.81 41.90 -33.92
CA ALA A 240 2.31 40.56 -33.65
C ALA A 240 2.93 39.54 -34.60
N THR A 241 3.69 38.57 -34.08
CA THR A 241 3.91 37.28 -34.74
C THR A 241 4.08 36.18 -33.69
N ASN A 242 3.22 35.17 -33.80
CA ASN A 242 3.22 33.88 -33.09
C ASN A 242 4.55 33.50 -32.42
N ALA A 243 4.67 33.78 -31.12
CA ALA A 243 5.72 33.21 -30.29
C ALA A 243 5.51 31.68 -30.24
N ARG A 244 6.28 30.96 -31.04
CA ARG A 244 6.30 29.49 -31.04
C ARG A 244 6.82 29.04 -29.67
N LYS A 245 5.89 28.67 -28.79
CA LYS A 245 6.14 28.16 -27.43
C LYS A 245 7.12 26.99 -27.49
N VAL A 246 8.35 27.19 -27.02
CA VAL A 246 9.35 26.13 -26.94
C VAL A 246 9.03 25.28 -25.70
N PRO A 247 8.90 23.95 -25.82
CA PRO A 247 8.52 23.11 -24.71
C PRO A 247 9.59 23.09 -23.61
N PHE A 248 9.16 22.81 -22.38
CA PHE A 248 10.04 22.41 -21.26
C PHE A 248 11.08 21.41 -21.77
N VAL A 249 12.34 21.83 -21.85
CA VAL A 249 13.45 21.01 -22.37
C VAL A 249 13.61 19.73 -21.53
N GLY A 250 13.13 19.73 -20.27
CA GLY A 250 13.15 18.58 -19.38
C GLY A 250 11.96 17.63 -19.48
N MET A 251 10.98 17.78 -20.39
CA MET A 251 9.76 16.95 -20.33
C MET A 251 10.04 15.51 -20.78
N SER A 252 10.78 15.39 -21.88
CA SER A 252 11.29 14.09 -22.35
C SER A 252 12.15 13.42 -21.27
N TYR A 253 12.95 14.21 -20.55
CA TYR A 253 13.74 13.74 -19.43
C TYR A 253 12.87 13.28 -18.25
N LEU A 254 11.88 14.08 -17.83
CA LEU A 254 10.92 13.71 -16.78
C LEU A 254 10.17 12.43 -17.13
N VAL A 255 9.62 12.32 -18.34
CA VAL A 255 8.92 11.12 -18.80
C VAL A 255 9.86 9.93 -18.85
N GLY A 256 11.12 10.12 -19.27
CA GLY A 256 12.15 9.09 -19.25
C GLY A 256 12.47 8.59 -17.84
N THR A 257 12.65 9.53 -16.89
CA THR A 257 12.91 9.21 -15.48
C THR A 257 11.71 8.52 -14.82
N LEU A 258 10.49 8.97 -15.10
CA LEU A 258 9.26 8.34 -14.60
C LEU A 258 9.08 6.93 -15.17
N ARG A 259 9.37 6.73 -16.45
CA ARG A 259 9.36 5.38 -17.07
C ARG A 259 10.38 4.47 -16.40
N SER A 260 11.60 4.95 -16.15
CA SER A 260 12.63 4.17 -15.45
C SER A 260 12.22 3.86 -14.02
N ALA A 261 11.66 4.83 -13.29
CA ALA A 261 11.18 4.63 -11.93
C ALA A 261 10.10 3.55 -11.89
N LEU A 262 9.08 3.66 -12.76
CA LEU A 262 8.02 2.66 -12.86
C LEU A 262 8.55 1.28 -13.21
N SER A 263 9.50 1.19 -14.14
CA SER A 263 10.13 -0.09 -14.51
C SER A 263 10.82 -0.75 -13.32
N ASN A 264 11.44 0.05 -12.44
CA ASN A 264 12.09 -0.42 -11.22
C ASN A 264 11.08 -0.77 -10.11
N THR A 265 9.85 -0.24 -10.15
CA THR A 265 8.78 -0.56 -9.17
C THR A 265 8.19 -1.97 -9.35
N ARG A 266 8.61 -2.72 -10.38
CA ARG A 266 8.06 -4.04 -10.72
C ARG A 266 8.05 -5.00 -9.53
N ALA A 267 9.20 -5.13 -8.85
CA ALA A 267 9.34 -6.03 -7.70
C ALA A 267 8.48 -5.58 -6.50
N ASP A 268 8.39 -4.27 -6.25
CA ASP A 268 7.60 -3.73 -5.15
C ASP A 268 6.10 -3.91 -5.38
N ILE A 269 5.62 -3.71 -6.61
CA ILE A 269 4.22 -3.99 -6.98
C ILE A 269 3.94 -5.49 -6.93
N GLN A 270 4.86 -6.33 -7.40
CA GLN A 270 4.72 -7.78 -7.29
C GLN A 270 4.55 -8.19 -5.82
N LYS A 271 5.47 -7.78 -4.96
CA LYS A 271 5.42 -8.04 -3.52
C LYS A 271 4.12 -7.53 -2.91
N SER A 272 3.72 -6.30 -3.25
CA SER A 272 2.45 -5.75 -2.77
C SER A 272 1.27 -6.62 -3.18
N LEU A 273 1.19 -7.10 -4.43
CA LEU A 273 0.08 -7.93 -4.90
C LEU A 273 0.05 -9.32 -4.26
N ASP A 274 1.21 -9.91 -3.98
CA ASP A 274 1.33 -11.18 -3.26
C ASP A 274 0.79 -11.05 -1.82
N GLU A 275 1.13 -9.95 -1.14
CA GLU A 275 0.73 -9.70 0.25
C GLU A 275 -0.75 -9.37 0.45
N LEU A 276 -1.49 -9.02 -0.61
CA LEU A 276 -2.91 -8.62 -0.50
C LEU A 276 -3.86 -9.82 -0.55
N ILE A 277 -4.85 -9.79 0.35
CA ILE A 277 -5.91 -10.79 0.45
C ILE A 277 -7.24 -10.34 -0.18
N LEU A 278 -7.56 -9.04 -0.13
CA LEU A 278 -8.80 -8.46 -0.66
C LEU A 278 -8.52 -7.62 -1.91
N LYS A 279 -9.39 -7.75 -2.92
CA LYS A 279 -9.27 -7.09 -4.22
C LYS A 279 -9.51 -5.59 -4.10
N SER A 280 -10.42 -5.20 -3.20
CA SER A 280 -10.71 -3.80 -2.92
C SER A 280 -9.48 -2.99 -2.51
N THR A 281 -8.47 -3.62 -1.92
CA THR A 281 -7.26 -2.95 -1.42
C THR A 281 -6.15 -2.90 -2.48
N VAL A 282 -6.32 -3.57 -3.63
CA VAL A 282 -5.36 -3.59 -4.73
C VAL A 282 -5.13 -2.20 -5.29
N LYS A 283 -6.22 -1.48 -5.60
CA LYS A 283 -6.14 -0.16 -6.23
C LYS A 283 -5.30 0.80 -5.37
N ASP A 284 -5.66 0.93 -4.10
CA ASP A 284 -5.01 1.89 -3.18
C ASP A 284 -3.56 1.49 -2.90
N SER A 285 -3.29 0.19 -2.71
CA SER A 285 -1.93 -0.30 -2.45
C SER A 285 -1.00 -0.10 -3.64
N VAL A 286 -1.45 -0.48 -4.84
CA VAL A 286 -0.68 -0.31 -6.09
C VAL A 286 -0.49 1.18 -6.38
N GLN A 287 -1.52 2.00 -6.18
CA GLN A 287 -1.41 3.45 -6.36
C GLN A 287 -0.37 4.05 -5.42
N ARG A 288 -0.37 3.63 -4.15
CA ARG A 288 0.61 4.11 -3.15
C ARG A 288 2.04 3.75 -3.54
N VAL A 289 2.31 2.47 -3.83
CA VAL A 289 3.66 2.00 -4.24
C VAL A 289 4.13 2.72 -5.52
N SER A 290 3.24 2.85 -6.51
CA SER A 290 3.55 3.55 -7.76
C SER A 290 3.78 5.04 -7.53
N TYR A 291 3.01 5.66 -6.63
CA TYR A 291 3.15 7.08 -6.28
C TYR A 291 4.50 7.35 -5.62
N GLU A 292 4.90 6.54 -4.63
CA GLU A 292 6.18 6.67 -3.93
C GLU A 292 7.36 6.57 -4.91
N SER A 293 7.35 5.57 -5.80
CA SER A 293 8.42 5.40 -6.79
C SER A 293 8.43 6.53 -7.85
N ALA A 294 7.26 6.90 -8.37
CA ALA A 294 7.14 8.00 -9.32
C ALA A 294 7.56 9.34 -8.69
N GLN A 295 7.26 9.56 -7.40
CA GLN A 295 7.66 10.75 -6.66
C GLN A 295 9.18 10.85 -6.54
N GLN A 296 9.86 9.76 -6.23
CA GLN A 296 11.34 9.73 -6.20
C GLN A 296 11.93 10.06 -7.58
N GLY A 297 11.41 9.47 -8.65
CA GLY A 297 11.83 9.78 -10.02
C GLY A 297 11.56 11.23 -10.41
N ALA A 298 10.40 11.77 -10.04
CA ALA A 298 10.03 13.17 -10.25
C ALA A 298 10.96 14.16 -9.53
N VAL A 299 11.32 13.88 -8.28
CA VAL A 299 12.28 14.70 -7.51
C VAL A 299 13.64 14.69 -8.19
N LEU A 300 14.14 13.55 -8.63
CA LEU A 300 15.40 13.45 -9.37
C LEU A 300 15.37 14.26 -10.67
N ALA A 301 14.27 14.16 -11.43
CA ALA A 301 14.08 14.93 -12.66
C ALA A 301 14.08 16.45 -12.40
N THR A 302 13.43 16.86 -11.31
CA THR A 302 13.34 18.25 -10.87
C THR A 302 14.70 18.80 -10.44
N ARG A 303 15.46 18.03 -9.65
CA ARG A 303 16.84 18.34 -9.25
C ARG A 303 17.72 18.64 -10.44
N ASN A 304 17.75 17.74 -11.41
CA ASN A 304 18.61 17.89 -12.59
C ASN A 304 18.16 19.07 -13.47
N HIS A 305 16.85 19.27 -13.65
CA HIS A 305 16.36 20.41 -14.41
C HIS A 305 16.76 21.75 -13.77
N ALA A 306 16.58 21.89 -12.46
CA ALA A 306 16.90 23.12 -11.75
C ALA A 306 18.41 23.40 -11.75
N ALA A 307 19.25 22.38 -11.57
CA ALA A 307 20.70 22.51 -11.66
C ALA A 307 21.16 22.96 -13.06
N HIS A 308 20.57 22.41 -14.12
CA HIS A 308 20.88 22.85 -15.49
C HIS A 308 20.48 24.31 -15.75
N ALA A 309 19.27 24.71 -15.32
CA ALA A 309 18.82 26.10 -15.46
C ALA A 309 19.74 27.07 -14.72
N ALA A 310 20.18 26.70 -13.52
CA ALA A 310 21.13 27.47 -12.74
C ALA A 310 22.50 27.56 -13.42
N ARG A 311 22.98 26.47 -14.01
CA ARG A 311 24.28 26.42 -14.71
C ARG A 311 24.25 27.33 -15.92
N ASP A 312 23.22 27.24 -16.74
CA ASP A 312 23.09 28.04 -17.95
C ASP A 312 23.03 29.54 -17.59
N ALA A 313 22.28 29.91 -16.54
CA ALA A 313 22.25 31.27 -16.01
C ALA A 313 23.60 31.74 -15.44
N ALA A 314 24.35 30.86 -14.79
CA ALA A 314 25.70 31.17 -14.32
C ALA A 314 26.66 31.41 -15.49
N MET A 315 26.62 30.58 -16.53
CA MET A 315 27.47 30.74 -17.72
C MET A 315 27.17 32.06 -18.45
N GLU A 316 25.90 32.45 -18.57
CA GLU A 316 25.53 33.75 -19.11
C GLU A 316 26.13 34.91 -18.29
N ALA A 317 26.04 34.84 -16.95
CA ALA A 317 26.62 35.86 -16.08
C ALA A 317 28.16 35.91 -16.15
N VAL A 318 28.83 34.76 -16.25
CA VAL A 318 30.29 34.69 -16.47
C VAL A 318 30.65 35.38 -17.78
N ILE A 319 29.96 35.07 -18.88
CA ILE A 319 30.21 35.72 -20.18
C ILE A 319 30.01 37.24 -20.09
N GLU A 320 28.92 37.70 -19.48
CA GLU A 320 28.62 39.13 -19.34
C GLU A 320 29.67 39.88 -18.51
N SER A 321 30.11 39.28 -17.40
CA SER A 321 31.12 39.86 -16.51
C SER A 321 32.54 39.86 -17.10
N MET A 322 32.86 38.88 -17.94
CA MET A 322 34.21 38.70 -18.48
C MET A 322 34.39 39.25 -19.89
N TRP A 323 33.33 39.66 -20.58
CA TRP A 323 33.39 40.10 -21.98
C TRP A 323 34.47 41.16 -22.24
N GLY A 324 34.58 42.17 -21.37
CA GLY A 324 35.61 43.20 -21.48
C GLY A 324 37.03 42.66 -21.28
N THR A 325 37.21 41.73 -20.34
CA THR A 325 38.50 41.09 -20.04
C THR A 325 38.94 40.16 -21.17
N ILE A 326 38.01 39.39 -21.75
CA ILE A 326 38.27 38.51 -22.90
C ILE A 326 38.80 39.33 -24.09
N LEU A 327 38.23 40.51 -24.33
CA LEU A 327 38.63 41.35 -25.46
C LEU A 327 39.91 42.16 -25.21
N SER A 328 40.22 42.46 -23.94
CA SER A 328 41.30 43.39 -23.59
C SER A 328 42.57 42.71 -23.07
N SER A 329 42.51 41.43 -22.70
CA SER A 329 43.64 40.68 -22.11
C SER A 329 44.08 39.52 -23.01
N ARG A 330 45.40 39.32 -23.13
CA ARG A 330 46.00 38.19 -23.84
C ARG A 330 45.65 36.83 -23.20
N ASP A 331 45.40 36.83 -21.88
CA ASP A 331 45.04 35.64 -21.11
C ASP A 331 43.54 35.52 -20.86
N GLY A 332 42.72 36.43 -21.42
CA GLY A 332 41.29 36.52 -21.14
C GLY A 332 40.51 35.25 -21.52
N GLY A 333 40.98 34.50 -22.53
CA GLY A 333 40.40 33.21 -22.92
C GLY A 333 40.60 32.12 -21.86
N GLN A 334 41.80 32.02 -21.27
CA GLN A 334 42.09 31.04 -20.22
C GLN A 334 41.33 31.38 -18.93
N GLN A 335 41.32 32.66 -18.55
CA GLN A 335 40.58 33.13 -17.38
C GLN A 335 39.08 32.83 -17.51
N TRP A 336 38.51 32.96 -18.72
CA TRP A 336 37.11 32.60 -18.98
C TRP A 336 36.84 31.11 -18.81
N GLN A 337 37.73 30.24 -19.30
CA GLN A 337 37.59 28.80 -19.12
C GLN A 337 37.67 28.41 -17.64
N ASP A 338 38.62 28.98 -16.90
CA ASP A 338 38.79 28.71 -15.49
C ASP A 338 37.55 29.15 -14.69
N GLN A 339 37.09 30.38 -14.89
CA GLN A 339 35.88 30.89 -14.20
C GLN A 339 34.61 30.11 -14.57
N SER A 340 34.47 29.69 -15.84
CA SER A 340 33.34 28.87 -16.27
C SER A 340 33.34 27.51 -15.57
N LYS A 341 34.51 26.87 -15.47
CA LYS A 341 34.66 25.59 -14.76
C LYS A 341 34.37 25.73 -13.27
N THR A 342 34.86 26.79 -12.62
CA THR A 342 34.57 27.06 -11.21
C THR A 342 33.08 27.30 -10.98
N ALA A 343 32.44 28.12 -11.82
CA ALA A 343 31.02 28.40 -11.74
C ALA A 343 30.18 27.14 -11.93
N GLU A 344 30.55 26.25 -12.86
CA GLU A 344 29.83 24.98 -13.07
C GLU A 344 29.88 24.09 -11.83
N ILE A 345 31.07 23.89 -11.24
CA ILE A 345 31.23 23.07 -10.03
C ILE A 345 30.45 23.68 -8.86
N ALA A 346 30.54 24.99 -8.68
CA ALA A 346 29.85 25.70 -7.60
C ALA A 346 28.32 25.61 -7.74
N VAL A 347 27.78 25.77 -8.96
CA VAL A 347 26.36 25.58 -9.23
C VAL A 347 25.90 24.18 -8.87
N TRP A 348 26.62 23.14 -9.31
CA TRP A 348 26.20 21.76 -9.04
C TRP A 348 26.14 21.44 -7.54
N LYS A 349 27.16 21.87 -6.78
CA LYS A 349 27.20 21.68 -5.32
C LYS A 349 26.09 22.48 -4.62
N ALA A 350 25.92 23.75 -4.97
CA ALA A 350 24.90 24.61 -4.38
C ALA A 350 23.47 24.13 -4.71
N ALA A 351 23.22 23.72 -5.95
CA ALA A 351 21.95 23.17 -6.38
C ALA A 351 21.60 21.84 -5.67
N SER A 352 22.60 20.98 -5.43
CA SER A 352 22.39 19.74 -4.67
C SER A 352 22.07 20.05 -3.21
N ALA A 353 22.86 20.91 -2.55
CA ALA A 353 22.65 21.28 -1.16
C ALA A 353 21.27 21.93 -0.93
N ALA A 354 20.88 22.84 -1.82
CA ALA A 354 19.56 23.46 -1.78
C ALA A 354 18.43 22.45 -1.96
N ALA A 355 18.57 21.50 -2.90
CA ALA A 355 17.57 20.47 -3.12
C ALA A 355 17.46 19.49 -1.93
N ASP A 356 18.58 19.15 -1.28
CA ASP A 356 18.60 18.26 -0.13
C ASP A 356 17.95 18.90 1.10
N SER A 357 18.24 20.18 1.36
CA SER A 357 17.56 20.96 2.42
C SER A 357 16.04 21.07 2.17
N ASP A 358 15.61 21.42 0.96
CA ASP A 358 14.19 21.54 0.62
C ASP A 358 13.43 20.19 0.64
N SER A 359 14.16 19.07 0.50
CA SER A 359 13.58 17.71 0.58
C SER A 359 13.39 17.22 2.03
N GLN A 360 14.06 17.83 3.02
CA GLN A 360 14.00 17.43 4.43
C GLN A 360 12.91 18.17 5.23
N VAL A 361 12.24 19.17 4.64
CA VAL A 361 11.16 19.91 5.31
C VAL A 361 9.92 19.03 5.44
N HIS A 362 9.81 18.36 6.59
CA HIS A 362 8.57 17.74 7.03
C HIS A 362 7.50 18.82 7.30
N GLU A 363 6.24 18.46 7.04
CA GLU A 363 5.05 19.30 7.18
C GLU A 363 5.02 20.03 8.54
N GLY A 364 5.41 21.32 8.60
CA GLY A 364 5.24 22.10 9.83
C GLY A 364 5.94 23.45 9.94
N GLU A 365 7.17 23.62 9.44
CA GLU A 365 7.94 24.86 9.67
C GLU A 365 8.58 25.44 8.39
N SER A 366 8.71 26.77 8.37
CA SER A 366 9.05 27.62 7.22
C SER A 366 10.36 27.24 6.52
N GLY A 367 10.28 26.39 5.49
CA GLY A 367 11.42 25.90 4.69
C GLY A 367 12.10 26.91 3.74
N ALA A 368 11.60 28.14 3.62
CA ALA A 368 12.16 29.12 2.68
C ALA A 368 13.54 29.65 3.08
N ALA A 369 13.90 29.63 4.36
CA ALA A 369 15.18 30.12 4.86
C ALA A 369 16.31 29.09 4.77
N ASP A 370 15.99 27.80 4.65
CA ASP A 370 16.96 26.72 4.83
C ASP A 370 17.70 26.39 3.51
N TRP A 371 16.98 26.25 2.40
CA TRP A 371 17.61 25.98 1.09
C TRP A 371 18.45 27.17 0.60
N ASP A 372 18.02 28.40 0.93
CA ASP A 372 18.68 29.64 0.51
C ASP A 372 20.06 29.77 1.17
N MET A 373 20.14 29.41 2.45
CA MET A 373 21.38 29.32 3.21
C MET A 373 22.25 28.15 2.74
N ALA A 374 21.67 26.97 2.52
CA ALA A 374 22.40 25.81 2.01
C ALA A 374 23.06 26.08 0.65
N TRP A 375 22.36 26.80 -0.24
CA TRP A 375 22.92 27.27 -1.50
C TRP A 375 24.14 28.18 -1.26
N ASP A 376 23.98 29.23 -0.45
CA ASP A 376 25.04 30.22 -0.24
C ASP A 376 26.28 29.62 0.42
N THR A 377 26.10 28.74 1.41
CA THR A 377 27.19 28.02 2.06
C THR A 377 27.96 27.16 1.06
N ALA A 378 27.25 26.29 0.32
CA ALA A 378 27.89 25.41 -0.65
C ALA A 378 28.54 26.17 -1.82
N TRP A 379 27.97 27.33 -2.20
CA TRP A 379 28.56 28.23 -3.19
C TRP A 379 29.91 28.78 -2.71
N VAL A 380 29.95 29.37 -1.51
CA VAL A 380 31.17 29.97 -0.95
C VAL A 380 32.28 28.93 -0.79
N GLU A 381 31.96 27.76 -0.23
CA GLU A 381 32.92 26.67 -0.06
C GLU A 381 33.53 26.21 -1.40
N SER A 382 32.74 26.20 -2.47
CA SER A 382 33.20 25.78 -3.79
C SER A 382 34.18 26.75 -4.44
N TRP A 383 34.08 28.04 -4.10
CA TRP A 383 34.98 29.09 -4.60
C TRP A 383 36.25 29.23 -3.75
N ASP A 384 36.18 28.97 -2.44
CA ASP A 384 37.34 29.04 -1.53
C ASP A 384 38.35 27.87 -1.72
N VAL A 385 37.87 26.71 -2.18
CA VAL A 385 38.74 25.54 -2.42
C VAL A 385 39.70 25.76 -3.60
N GLN A 386 39.35 26.57 -4.60
CA GLN A 386 40.22 26.80 -5.78
C GLN A 386 41.22 27.95 -5.62
N THR A 387 41.00 28.89 -4.72
CA THR A 387 41.98 29.95 -4.40
C THR A 387 43.16 29.44 -3.57
N SER A 388 43.04 28.23 -3.01
CA SER A 388 44.02 27.60 -2.13
C SER A 388 45.21 26.94 -2.85
N ASP A 389 45.11 26.65 -4.15
CA ASP A 389 46.14 25.94 -4.93
C ASP A 389 47.23 26.84 -5.52
N GLY A 390 47.29 28.15 -5.18
CA GLY A 390 48.21 29.05 -5.85
C GLY A 390 48.77 30.27 -5.12
N GLN A 391 48.19 30.82 -4.04
CA GLN A 391 48.75 32.04 -3.43
C GLN A 391 48.36 32.25 -1.97
N ASN A 392 49.32 32.82 -1.21
CA ASN A 392 49.29 33.09 0.23
C ASN A 392 47.95 33.59 0.80
N LYS A 393 47.54 32.97 1.91
CA LYS A 393 46.48 33.41 2.82
C LYS A 393 46.83 34.76 3.44
N THR A 394 46.26 35.86 2.93
CA THR A 394 45.98 37.06 3.74
C THR A 394 44.76 37.81 3.21
N SER A 395 43.83 38.11 4.13
CA SER A 395 42.56 38.84 4.01
C SER A 395 41.33 38.01 3.59
N GLY A 396 40.27 38.14 4.39
CA GLY A 396 39.08 37.27 4.39
C GLY A 396 38.17 37.37 3.15
N PRO A 397 36.98 36.74 3.20
CA PRO A 397 36.18 36.44 2.02
C PRO A 397 35.54 37.72 1.46
N LYS A 398 36.28 38.45 0.62
CA LYS A 398 35.69 39.45 -0.27
C LYS A 398 35.35 38.75 -1.57
N SER A 399 34.14 38.18 -1.61
CA SER A 399 33.46 37.85 -2.85
C SER A 399 33.62 39.04 -3.80
N THR A 400 34.30 38.82 -4.92
CA THR A 400 34.42 39.88 -5.94
C THR A 400 33.00 40.18 -6.44
N SER A 401 32.71 41.45 -6.75
CA SER A 401 31.36 41.87 -7.18
C SER A 401 30.79 41.02 -8.34
N GLY A 402 31.65 40.37 -9.15
CA GLY A 402 31.26 39.43 -10.19
C GLY A 402 30.77 38.07 -9.66
N GLN A 403 31.43 37.48 -8.65
CA GLN A 403 31.03 36.19 -8.07
C GLN A 403 29.66 36.24 -7.41
N ALA A 404 29.39 37.32 -6.67
CA ALA A 404 28.07 37.56 -6.06
C ALA A 404 26.97 37.66 -7.14
N ALA A 405 27.22 38.41 -8.22
CA ALA A 405 26.26 38.57 -9.31
C ALA A 405 25.97 37.24 -10.06
N ILE A 406 27.00 36.42 -10.29
CA ILE A 406 26.84 35.08 -10.89
C ILE A 406 25.99 34.19 -9.97
N SER A 407 26.31 34.14 -8.68
CA SER A 407 25.55 33.35 -7.70
C SER A 407 24.10 33.75 -7.65
N THR A 408 23.80 35.05 -7.54
CA THR A 408 22.41 35.54 -7.47
C THR A 408 21.60 35.14 -8.70
N ARG A 409 22.16 35.28 -9.91
CA ARG A 409 21.45 34.91 -11.15
C ARG A 409 21.22 33.40 -11.23
N ALA A 410 22.22 32.60 -10.87
CA ALA A 410 22.12 31.14 -10.84
C ALA A 410 21.08 30.67 -9.81
N LYS A 411 21.09 31.25 -8.60
CA LYS A 411 20.14 30.96 -7.51
C LYS A 411 18.71 31.31 -7.88
N GLU A 412 18.48 32.46 -8.51
CA GLU A 412 17.15 32.87 -8.98
C GLU A 412 16.63 31.93 -10.09
N ALA A 413 17.49 31.57 -11.03
CA ALA A 413 17.16 30.60 -12.08
C ALA A 413 16.86 29.21 -11.50
N TRP A 414 17.67 28.74 -10.54
CA TRP A 414 17.44 27.49 -9.82
C TRP A 414 16.08 27.49 -9.13
N ARG A 415 15.79 28.51 -8.29
CA ARG A 415 14.56 28.60 -7.49
C ARG A 415 13.32 28.56 -8.38
N LYS A 416 13.35 29.33 -9.47
CA LYS A 416 12.27 29.35 -10.45
C LYS A 416 12.09 27.97 -11.07
N ALA A 417 13.15 27.41 -11.66
CA ALA A 417 13.10 26.11 -12.33
C ALA A 417 12.69 24.96 -11.39
N TRP A 418 13.15 24.98 -10.14
CA TRP A 418 12.79 24.02 -9.09
C TRP A 418 11.30 24.07 -8.76
N THR A 419 10.77 25.26 -8.48
CA THR A 419 9.34 25.46 -8.14
C THR A 419 8.45 25.01 -9.28
N ASP A 420 8.80 25.42 -10.50
CA ASP A 420 8.04 25.12 -11.71
C ASP A 420 8.04 23.62 -12.01
N ALA A 421 9.20 22.96 -11.92
CA ALA A 421 9.35 21.54 -12.15
C ALA A 421 8.65 20.71 -11.05
N ARG A 422 8.72 21.11 -9.77
CA ARG A 422 8.05 20.42 -8.66
C ARG A 422 6.53 20.44 -8.81
N GLN A 423 5.98 21.57 -9.25
CA GLN A 423 4.54 21.70 -9.55
C GLN A 423 4.12 20.88 -10.78
N ALA A 424 4.98 20.82 -11.80
CA ALA A 424 4.74 19.99 -12.99
C ALA A 424 4.78 18.50 -12.66
N SER A 425 5.76 18.09 -11.85
CA SER A 425 6.03 16.70 -11.55
C SER A 425 5.00 16.09 -10.61
N SER A 426 4.49 16.82 -9.61
CA SER A 426 3.44 16.34 -8.69
C SER A 426 2.18 15.88 -9.43
N ASN A 427 1.77 16.65 -10.44
CA ASN A 427 0.66 16.32 -11.33
C ASN A 427 0.92 15.06 -12.16
N CYS A 428 2.14 14.92 -12.70
CA CYS A 428 2.52 13.74 -13.47
C CYS A 428 2.53 12.48 -12.60
N VAL A 429 3.07 12.57 -11.38
CA VAL A 429 3.12 11.48 -10.40
C VAL A 429 1.72 10.98 -10.08
N SER A 430 0.77 11.89 -9.77
CA SER A 430 -0.62 11.51 -9.47
C SER A 430 -1.33 10.83 -10.64
N VAL A 431 -1.13 11.33 -11.86
CA VAL A 431 -1.72 10.71 -13.06
C VAL A 431 -1.10 9.34 -13.32
N LEU A 432 0.21 9.22 -13.21
CA LEU A 432 0.93 7.98 -13.46
C LEU A 432 0.51 6.90 -12.46
N SER A 433 0.54 7.20 -11.16
CA SER A 433 0.20 6.22 -10.12
C SER A 433 -1.25 5.74 -10.22
N LYS A 434 -2.18 6.65 -10.52
CA LYS A 434 -3.58 6.29 -10.80
C LYS A 434 -3.71 5.42 -12.06
N SER A 435 -2.97 5.74 -13.12
CA SER A 435 -3.04 4.96 -14.36
C SER A 435 -2.51 3.54 -14.16
N VAL A 436 -1.46 3.38 -13.34
CA VAL A 436 -0.93 2.07 -12.97
C VAL A 436 -1.94 1.28 -12.14
N SER A 437 -2.54 1.88 -11.11
CA SER A 437 -3.54 1.18 -10.28
C SER A 437 -4.79 0.80 -11.06
N ASP A 438 -5.33 1.71 -11.88
CA ASP A 438 -6.46 1.44 -12.76
C ASP A 438 -6.15 0.31 -13.76
N TYR A 439 -4.93 0.27 -14.31
CA TYR A 439 -4.51 -0.80 -15.22
C TYR A 439 -4.41 -2.15 -14.50
N VAL A 440 -3.76 -2.20 -13.34
CA VAL A 440 -3.61 -3.45 -12.58
C VAL A 440 -4.97 -4.00 -12.18
N GLU A 441 -5.85 -3.17 -11.60
CA GLU A 441 -7.20 -3.56 -11.17
C GLU A 441 -8.02 -4.16 -12.32
N LYS A 442 -7.93 -3.56 -13.51
CA LYS A 442 -8.65 -4.02 -14.71
C LYS A 442 -8.12 -5.34 -15.27
N ASN A 443 -6.84 -5.64 -15.07
CA ASN A 443 -6.17 -6.79 -15.69
C ASN A 443 -5.86 -7.91 -14.68
N LEU A 444 -6.38 -7.86 -13.46
CA LEU A 444 -6.23 -8.95 -12.51
C LEU A 444 -6.77 -10.27 -13.11
N PRO A 445 -6.09 -11.40 -12.87
CA PRO A 445 -6.55 -12.69 -13.38
C PRO A 445 -7.89 -13.10 -12.77
N ASP A 446 -8.71 -13.74 -13.59
CA ASP A 446 -10.02 -14.29 -13.22
C ASP A 446 -9.86 -15.63 -12.47
N SER A 447 -10.66 -15.86 -11.43
CA SER A 447 -10.70 -17.10 -10.66
C SER A 447 -11.71 -18.12 -11.20
N SER A 448 -12.53 -17.76 -12.19
CA SER A 448 -13.67 -18.55 -12.67
C SER A 448 -13.35 -19.98 -13.09
N THR A 449 -12.11 -20.26 -13.50
CA THR A 449 -11.69 -21.62 -13.88
C THR A 449 -11.30 -22.49 -12.68
N MET A 450 -10.97 -21.88 -11.54
CA MET A 450 -10.44 -22.55 -10.35
C MET A 450 -11.44 -22.59 -9.18
N LEU A 451 -12.40 -21.67 -9.17
CA LEU A 451 -13.28 -21.43 -8.03
C LEU A 451 -14.75 -21.33 -8.45
N GLY A 452 -15.63 -22.05 -7.75
CA GLY A 452 -17.08 -21.83 -7.78
C GLY A 452 -17.56 -21.27 -6.44
N VAL A 453 -18.48 -20.30 -6.45
CA VAL A 453 -19.01 -19.69 -5.21
C VAL A 453 -20.53 -19.62 -5.26
N GLU A 454 -21.18 -20.16 -4.23
CA GLU A 454 -22.63 -20.09 -4.03
C GLU A 454 -22.93 -19.37 -2.70
N ILE A 455 -23.63 -18.24 -2.75
CA ILE A 455 -24.09 -17.52 -1.56
C ILE A 455 -25.55 -17.87 -1.32
N MET A 456 -25.88 -18.41 -0.15
CA MET A 456 -27.20 -18.96 0.15
C MET A 456 -28.08 -18.01 1.00
N GLU A 457 -27.57 -16.83 1.34
CA GLU A 457 -28.26 -15.91 2.24
C GLU A 457 -29.56 -15.37 1.61
N SER A 458 -30.69 -15.66 2.27
CA SER A 458 -32.05 -15.40 1.74
C SER A 458 -32.34 -13.95 1.36
N LYS A 459 -31.63 -12.98 1.97
CA LYS A 459 -31.75 -11.53 1.67
C LYS A 459 -31.02 -11.09 0.39
N MET A 460 -30.13 -11.92 -0.17
CA MET A 460 -29.36 -11.60 -1.37
C MET A 460 -29.97 -12.13 -2.68
N ARG A 461 -31.16 -12.75 -2.64
CA ARG A 461 -31.89 -13.22 -3.83
C ARG A 461 -32.24 -12.13 -4.86
N ASN A 462 -32.05 -10.85 -4.52
CA ASN A 462 -32.30 -9.70 -5.42
C ASN A 462 -31.02 -9.12 -6.05
N MET A 463 -29.85 -9.75 -5.90
CA MET A 463 -28.67 -9.38 -6.69
C MET A 463 -28.83 -9.87 -8.15
N PRO A 464 -28.35 -9.11 -9.16
CA PRO A 464 -28.43 -9.51 -10.55
C PRO A 464 -27.86 -10.92 -10.74
N SER A 465 -28.50 -11.71 -11.59
CA SER A 465 -28.15 -13.10 -11.83
C SER A 465 -26.66 -13.28 -12.17
N ILE A 466 -26.05 -14.23 -11.46
CA ILE A 466 -24.82 -14.96 -11.76
C ILE A 466 -24.69 -15.14 -13.27
N GLY A 467 -23.73 -14.45 -13.89
CA GLY A 467 -23.51 -14.56 -15.33
C GLY A 467 -22.20 -13.98 -15.84
N THR A 468 -21.56 -13.05 -15.13
CA THR A 468 -20.35 -12.38 -15.67
C THR A 468 -19.31 -11.93 -14.63
N GLU A 469 -19.53 -12.14 -13.32
CA GLU A 469 -18.62 -11.65 -12.29
C GLU A 469 -17.72 -12.77 -11.75
N ASP A 470 -16.43 -12.47 -11.62
CA ASP A 470 -15.39 -13.34 -11.06
C ASP A 470 -15.81 -13.89 -9.67
N PRO A 471 -15.89 -15.22 -9.48
CA PRO A 471 -16.38 -15.84 -8.23
C PRO A 471 -15.63 -15.39 -6.98
N ASN A 472 -14.32 -15.20 -7.07
CA ASN A 472 -13.51 -14.71 -5.95
C ASN A 472 -13.87 -13.26 -5.59
N SER A 473 -14.01 -12.38 -6.59
CA SER A 473 -14.50 -11.00 -6.36
C SER A 473 -15.87 -11.00 -5.67
N TYR A 474 -16.80 -11.85 -6.11
CA TYR A 474 -18.12 -11.97 -5.51
C TYR A 474 -18.08 -12.43 -4.04
N LEU A 475 -17.24 -13.41 -3.72
CA LEU A 475 -17.01 -13.86 -2.34
C LEU A 475 -16.42 -12.75 -1.47
N GLN A 476 -15.44 -12.01 -2.01
CA GLN A 476 -14.79 -10.93 -1.27
C GLN A 476 -15.76 -9.79 -0.97
N ASP A 477 -16.57 -9.36 -1.94
CA ASP A 477 -17.60 -8.34 -1.73
C ASP A 477 -18.62 -8.74 -0.65
N TYR A 478 -18.96 -10.03 -0.61
CA TYR A 478 -19.81 -10.61 0.43
C TYR A 478 -19.15 -10.50 1.82
N VAL A 479 -17.90 -10.96 1.95
CA VAL A 479 -17.15 -10.90 3.21
C VAL A 479 -16.97 -9.45 3.68
N GLN A 480 -16.63 -8.53 2.79
CA GLN A 480 -16.46 -7.13 3.15
C GLN A 480 -17.77 -6.48 3.62
N ARG A 481 -18.91 -6.85 3.04
CA ARG A 481 -20.21 -6.41 3.52
C ARG A 481 -20.46 -6.91 4.94
N ARG A 482 -20.16 -8.18 5.21
CA ARG A 482 -20.26 -8.80 6.54
C ARG A 482 -19.36 -8.11 7.57
N ILE A 483 -18.12 -7.76 7.19
CA ILE A 483 -17.20 -6.97 8.02
C ILE A 483 -17.80 -5.61 8.36
N ARG A 484 -18.31 -4.87 7.37
CA ARG A 484 -18.95 -3.57 7.59
C ARG A 484 -20.18 -3.67 8.50
N ASP A 485 -21.05 -4.65 8.27
CA ASP A 485 -22.25 -4.89 9.09
C ASP A 485 -21.88 -5.21 10.53
N HIS A 486 -20.82 -6.01 10.75
CA HIS A 486 -20.29 -6.30 12.08
C HIS A 486 -19.71 -5.06 12.75
N CYS A 487 -18.88 -4.27 12.06
CA CYS A 487 -18.35 -3.01 12.61
C CYS A 487 -19.46 -2.01 12.97
N LEU A 488 -20.53 -1.92 12.17
CA LEU A 488 -21.71 -1.10 12.47
C LEU A 488 -22.45 -1.62 13.71
N PHE A 489 -22.63 -2.94 13.82
CA PHE A 489 -23.22 -3.56 15.01
C PHE A 489 -22.38 -3.27 16.28
N VAL A 490 -21.07 -3.47 16.20
CA VAL A 490 -20.11 -3.22 17.29
C VAL A 490 -20.11 -1.75 17.71
N ARG A 491 -20.20 -0.83 16.75
CA ARG A 491 -20.36 0.61 17.01
C ARG A 491 -21.65 0.92 17.78
N ASN A 492 -22.76 0.28 17.42
CA ASN A 492 -24.05 0.50 18.09
C ASN A 492 -24.06 0.00 19.53
N VAL A 493 -23.16 -0.93 19.90
CA VAL A 493 -23.00 -1.40 21.29
C VAL A 493 -21.88 -0.67 22.04
N GLY A 494 -21.33 0.42 21.48
CA GLY A 494 -20.44 1.34 22.17
C GLY A 494 -18.94 1.11 21.95
N ALA A 495 -18.54 0.23 21.03
CA ALA A 495 -17.14 0.03 20.66
C ALA A 495 -16.90 0.53 19.23
N PHE A 496 -15.99 1.47 19.03
CA PHE A 496 -15.63 1.92 17.68
C PHE A 496 -14.55 1.00 17.09
N ARG A 497 -14.78 0.50 15.88
CA ARG A 497 -13.85 -0.33 15.11
C ARG A 497 -13.93 0.05 13.63
N ASP A 498 -12.78 0.29 13.02
CA ASP A 498 -12.69 0.54 11.58
C ASP A 498 -12.67 -0.80 10.82
N PRO A 499 -13.52 -1.01 9.80
CA PRO A 499 -13.38 -2.12 8.88
C PRO A 499 -11.94 -2.30 8.34
N GLY A 500 -11.23 -1.19 8.11
CA GLY A 500 -9.84 -1.21 7.65
C GLY A 500 -8.87 -1.95 8.58
N ASP A 501 -9.10 -1.90 9.90
CA ASP A 501 -8.28 -2.63 10.88
C ASP A 501 -8.41 -4.16 10.73
N ILE A 502 -9.62 -4.63 10.41
CA ILE A 502 -9.92 -6.05 10.21
C ILE A 502 -9.29 -6.52 8.89
N GLU A 503 -9.47 -5.77 7.81
CA GLU A 503 -8.89 -6.08 6.49
C GLU A 503 -7.35 -6.11 6.55
N GLU A 504 -6.74 -5.15 7.25
CA GLU A 504 -5.29 -5.11 7.46
C GLU A 504 -4.81 -6.27 8.36
N ALA A 505 -5.60 -6.70 9.35
CA ALA A 505 -5.29 -7.90 10.13
C ALA A 505 -5.34 -9.17 9.27
N MET A 506 -6.35 -9.31 8.41
CA MET A 506 -6.42 -10.42 7.44
C MET A 506 -5.21 -10.41 6.50
N ARG A 507 -4.75 -9.24 6.05
CA ARG A 507 -3.53 -9.10 5.24
C ARG A 507 -2.30 -9.62 5.99
N ARG A 508 -2.07 -9.21 7.23
CA ARG A 508 -0.90 -9.68 8.02
C ARG A 508 -0.92 -11.19 8.25
N ILE A 509 -2.09 -11.76 8.53
CA ILE A 509 -2.26 -13.22 8.64
C ILE A 509 -1.90 -13.91 7.34
N TRP A 510 -2.37 -13.38 6.20
CA TRP A 510 -2.07 -13.91 4.89
C TRP A 510 -0.56 -13.91 4.59
N VAL A 511 0.14 -12.82 4.92
CA VAL A 511 1.60 -12.74 4.80
C VAL A 511 2.30 -13.82 5.64
N HIS A 512 1.87 -14.04 6.88
CA HIS A 512 2.42 -15.12 7.70
C HIS A 512 2.15 -16.50 7.10
N ALA A 513 0.95 -16.72 6.55
CA ALA A 513 0.60 -17.97 5.90
C ALA A 513 1.44 -18.21 4.62
N LEU A 514 1.66 -17.17 3.81
CA LEU A 514 2.50 -17.26 2.59
C LEU A 514 3.93 -17.68 2.90
N ILE A 515 4.58 -17.03 3.88
CA ILE A 515 5.95 -17.35 4.29
C ILE A 515 6.08 -18.84 4.60
N VAL A 516 5.10 -19.37 5.31
CA VAL A 516 5.05 -20.78 5.71
C VAL A 516 4.79 -21.70 4.51
N MET A 517 3.83 -21.36 3.65
CA MET A 517 3.50 -22.16 2.48
C MET A 517 4.66 -22.24 1.47
N ASP A 518 5.45 -21.17 1.32
CA ASP A 518 6.58 -21.13 0.40
C ASP A 518 7.76 -21.99 0.88
N THR A 519 8.03 -22.02 2.19
CA THR A 519 9.12 -22.81 2.78
C THR A 519 9.01 -24.32 2.59
N GLU A 520 7.84 -24.83 2.21
CA GLU A 520 7.61 -26.27 1.97
C GLU A 520 7.72 -26.67 0.50
N THR A 521 7.77 -25.69 -0.41
CA THR A 521 7.95 -25.94 -1.86
C THR A 521 9.42 -26.03 -2.28
N THR A 522 10.34 -25.75 -1.37
CA THR A 522 11.81 -25.89 -1.49
C THR A 522 12.30 -27.07 -0.68
#